data_AF-A0A9D7E4V5-F1
#
_entry.id   AF-A0A9D7E4V5-F1
#
_cell.length_a   1.000
_cell.length_b   1.000
_cell.length_c   1.000
_cell.angle_alpha   90.00
_cell.angle_beta   90.00
_cell.angle_gamma   90.00
#
_symmetry.space_group_name_H-M   'P 1'
#
loop_
_entity.id
_entity.type
_entity.pdbx_description
1 polymer ?
#
loop_
_entity_poly.entity_id
_entity_poly.type
_entity_poly.pdbx_seq_one_letter_code
_entity_poly.pdbx_strand_id
1 'polypeptide(L)'
;MDAARDGTRPGTTLDDRVHELFHLRSEREVDTVTRLLPFSFTLMSVGYRELLVNHRSHHRHMATPLDAEYFQLRGSPLAGLLNAFSAPEQLWFRWIAEHGMDGALLRGTLIRLALILALIAAAGTSFLWYWVPARVAFGLSYLIFFYCLHRRGKAFGVYPLVLPRALARIARLLWGRDVVEATLHHDVHHAQPRIAARHLAEARPTVRESRQVAANRLPTG
;
A
#
# COMPACT_ATOMS: atom_id res chain seq x y z
N MET A 1 3.01 -11.90 -24.87
CA MET A 1 3.86 -12.14 -23.71
C MET A 1 3.08 -12.98 -22.71
N ASP A 2 3.16 -14.29 -22.87
CA ASP A 2 2.71 -15.23 -21.83
C ASP A 2 3.71 -15.13 -20.69
N ALA A 3 3.37 -14.32 -19.68
CA ALA A 3 4.08 -14.36 -18.42
C ALA A 3 4.01 -15.80 -17.91
N ALA A 4 5.18 -16.44 -17.84
CA ALA A 4 5.38 -17.80 -17.43
C ALA A 4 4.47 -18.11 -16.23
N ARG A 5 3.42 -18.90 -16.48
CA ARG A 5 2.66 -19.56 -15.43
C ARG A 5 3.56 -20.69 -14.93
N ASP A 6 4.46 -20.34 -14.02
CA ASP A 6 5.26 -21.33 -13.32
C ASP A 6 4.30 -22.25 -12.57
N GLY A 7 4.22 -23.50 -13.05
CA GLY A 7 3.26 -24.52 -12.62
C GLY A 7 3.62 -25.15 -11.28
N THR A 8 4.69 -24.70 -10.63
CA THR A 8 4.99 -25.08 -9.26
C THR A 8 4.04 -24.34 -8.34
N ARG A 9 3.14 -25.09 -7.66
CA ARG A 9 2.48 -24.55 -6.46
C ARG A 9 3.60 -24.04 -5.55
N PRO A 10 3.73 -22.72 -5.34
CA PRO A 10 4.78 -22.22 -4.48
C PRO A 10 4.45 -22.77 -3.10
N GLY A 11 5.39 -23.54 -2.53
CA GLY A 11 5.53 -23.46 -1.09
C GLY A 11 5.81 -22.00 -0.83
N THR A 12 4.78 -21.25 -0.47
CA THR A 12 4.87 -19.86 -0.08
C THR A 12 5.82 -19.84 1.09
N THR A 13 7.10 -19.60 0.82
CA THR A 13 8.01 -19.17 1.88
C THR A 13 7.31 -17.99 2.54
N LEU A 14 7.24 -17.97 3.86
CA LEU A 14 6.63 -16.92 4.68
C LEU A 14 7.16 -15.48 4.40
N ASP A 15 8.04 -15.34 3.42
CA ASP A 15 8.64 -14.12 2.89
C ASP A 15 7.88 -13.56 1.66
N ASP A 16 6.68 -14.07 1.32
CA ASP A 16 5.77 -13.34 0.41
C ASP A 16 5.32 -12.05 1.10
N ARG A 17 6.00 -10.96 0.73
CA ARG A 17 5.98 -9.70 1.47
C ARG A 17 4.62 -9.01 1.35
N VAL A 18 4.23 -8.32 2.42
CA VAL A 18 2.89 -7.75 2.66
C VAL A 18 2.27 -7.02 1.46
N HIS A 19 3.07 -6.32 0.64
CA HIS A 19 2.58 -5.62 -0.55
C HIS A 19 2.05 -6.57 -1.65
N GLU A 20 2.74 -7.69 -1.88
CA GLU A 20 2.38 -8.65 -2.94
C GLU A 20 1.04 -9.34 -2.66
N LEU A 21 0.67 -9.45 -1.38
CA LEU A 21 -0.64 -9.95 -0.99
C LEU A 21 -1.74 -9.15 -1.70
N PHE A 22 -1.62 -7.82 -1.79
CA PHE A 22 -2.63 -6.98 -2.45
C PHE A 22 -2.77 -7.20 -3.97
N HIS A 23 -1.93 -8.03 -4.58
CA HIS A 23 -2.03 -8.45 -6.00
C HIS A 23 -2.63 -9.84 -6.19
N LEU A 24 -2.94 -10.54 -5.10
CA LEU A 24 -3.71 -11.79 -5.14
C LEU A 24 -5.10 -11.54 -5.76
N ARG A 25 -5.72 -12.58 -6.31
CA ARG A 25 -7.04 -12.51 -6.97
C ARG A 25 -8.17 -12.38 -5.95
N SER A 26 -8.01 -12.94 -4.77
CA SER A 26 -9.00 -12.87 -3.70
C SER A 26 -8.35 -12.91 -2.32
N GLU A 27 -9.04 -12.31 -1.35
CA GLU A 27 -8.82 -12.51 0.08
C GLU A 27 -8.82 -13.96 0.52
N ARG A 28 -9.45 -14.85 -0.25
CA ARG A 28 -9.45 -16.29 0.03
C ARG A 28 -8.08 -16.95 -0.08
N GLU A 29 -7.14 -16.30 -0.76
CA GLU A 29 -5.78 -16.81 -0.98
C GLU A 29 -4.82 -16.54 0.20
N VAL A 30 -5.25 -15.80 1.22
CA VAL A 30 -4.50 -15.60 2.46
C VAL A 30 -5.19 -16.27 3.65
N ASP A 31 -4.42 -16.64 4.67
CA ASP A 31 -4.93 -17.25 5.89
C ASP A 31 -5.75 -16.27 6.74
N THR A 32 -6.53 -16.79 7.68
CA THR A 32 -7.44 -16.00 8.53
C THR A 32 -6.72 -14.94 9.37
N VAL A 33 -5.49 -15.20 9.84
CA VAL A 33 -4.73 -14.24 10.65
C VAL A 33 -4.27 -13.08 9.78
N THR A 34 -3.74 -13.37 8.59
CA THR A 34 -3.37 -12.35 7.61
C THR A 34 -4.56 -11.48 7.20
N ARG A 35 -5.76 -12.07 7.06
CA ARG A 35 -6.99 -11.30 6.75
C ARG A 35 -7.35 -10.27 7.81
N LEU A 36 -7.02 -10.53 9.07
CA LEU A 36 -7.32 -9.62 10.17
C LEU A 36 -6.46 -8.35 10.12
N LEU A 37 -5.26 -8.41 9.52
CA LEU A 37 -4.28 -7.33 9.51
C LEU A 37 -4.12 -6.67 10.89
N PRO A 38 -3.67 -7.43 11.91
CA PRO A 38 -3.56 -6.90 13.27
C PRO A 38 -2.54 -5.74 13.39
N PHE A 39 -1.66 -5.58 12.40
CA PHE A 39 -0.53 -4.64 12.42
C PHE A 39 -0.85 -3.21 11.98
N SER A 40 -2.12 -2.85 11.77
CA SER A 40 -2.48 -1.46 11.46
C SER A 40 -2.28 -0.51 12.67
N PHE A 41 -2.07 -1.07 13.88
CA PHE A 41 -1.82 -0.36 15.14
C PHE A 41 -2.80 0.80 15.38
N THR A 42 -4.05 0.65 15.00
CA THR A 42 -5.09 1.65 15.17
C THR A 42 -6.37 1.02 15.68
N LEU A 43 -7.12 1.78 16.49
CA LEU A 43 -8.42 1.39 17.01
C LEU A 43 -9.43 1.13 15.91
N MET A 44 -9.33 1.83 14.78
CA MET A 44 -10.28 1.73 13.66
C MET A 44 -9.50 1.51 12.37
N SER A 45 -9.57 0.27 11.87
CA SER A 45 -9.00 -0.10 10.58
C SER A 45 -9.88 -1.12 9.88
N VAL A 46 -9.87 -1.02 8.55
CA VAL A 46 -10.44 -2.03 7.68
C VAL A 46 -9.55 -3.29 7.65
N GLY A 47 -10.11 -4.43 7.24
CA GLY A 47 -9.35 -5.67 7.10
C GLY A 47 -8.72 -5.81 5.73
N TYR A 48 -8.12 -6.96 5.48
CA TYR A 48 -7.44 -7.26 4.22
C TYR A 48 -8.37 -7.17 3.00
N ARG A 49 -9.61 -7.66 3.13
CA ARG A 49 -10.60 -7.65 2.04
C ARG A 49 -10.85 -6.23 1.54
N GLU A 50 -11.07 -5.31 2.48
CA GLU A 50 -11.34 -3.90 2.17
C GLU A 50 -10.10 -3.21 1.61
N LEU A 51 -8.92 -3.45 2.20
CA LEU A 51 -7.65 -2.92 1.66
C LEU A 51 -7.38 -3.41 0.24
N LEU A 52 -7.65 -4.68 -0.07
CA LEU A 52 -7.51 -5.23 -1.41
C LEU A 52 -8.40 -4.51 -2.43
N VAL A 53 -9.65 -4.20 -2.05
CA VAL A 53 -10.57 -3.43 -2.90
C VAL A 53 -10.06 -2.00 -3.09
N ASN A 54 -9.65 -1.33 -2.01
CA ASN A 54 -9.12 0.04 -2.07
C ASN A 54 -7.86 0.12 -2.92
N HIS A 55 -6.91 -0.80 -2.74
CA HIS A 55 -5.68 -0.87 -3.50
C HIS A 55 -5.95 -1.04 -5.01
N ARG A 56 -6.90 -1.90 -5.38
CA ARG A 56 -7.31 -2.08 -6.79
C ARG A 56 -8.02 -0.85 -7.35
N SER A 57 -8.84 -0.18 -6.53
CA SER A 57 -9.45 1.10 -6.89
C SER A 57 -8.37 2.14 -7.16
N HIS A 58 -7.37 2.24 -6.28
CA HIS A 58 -6.22 3.11 -6.44
C HIS A 58 -5.47 2.84 -7.74
N HIS A 59 -5.17 1.59 -8.09
CA HIS A 59 -4.53 1.28 -9.37
C HIS A 59 -5.38 1.64 -10.59
N ARG A 60 -6.71 1.52 -10.51
CA ARG A 60 -7.63 1.78 -11.63
C ARG A 60 -7.93 3.26 -11.83
N HIS A 61 -8.11 3.99 -10.74
CA HIS A 61 -8.61 5.36 -10.72
C HIS A 61 -7.61 6.37 -10.17
N MET A 62 -6.35 5.95 -10.04
CA MET A 62 -5.24 6.71 -9.48
C MET A 62 -5.29 8.19 -9.84
N ALA A 63 -5.08 9.04 -8.82
CA ALA A 63 -5.03 10.48 -8.98
C ALA A 63 -6.32 11.12 -9.56
N THR A 64 -7.45 10.42 -9.49
CA THR A 64 -8.78 10.96 -9.78
C THR A 64 -9.66 10.92 -8.52
N PRO A 65 -10.76 11.69 -8.46
CA PRO A 65 -11.70 11.63 -7.33
C PRO A 65 -12.35 10.25 -7.10
N LEU A 66 -12.26 9.33 -8.07
CA LEU A 66 -12.75 7.94 -7.95
C LEU A 66 -11.75 7.00 -7.28
N ASP A 67 -10.51 7.46 -7.03
CA ASP A 67 -9.53 6.73 -6.24
C ASP A 67 -9.96 6.73 -4.76
N ALA A 68 -10.19 5.55 -4.19
CA ALA A 68 -10.55 5.38 -2.78
C ALA A 68 -9.52 6.02 -1.82
N GLU A 69 -8.28 6.18 -2.28
CA GLU A 69 -7.17 6.77 -1.54
C GLU A 69 -6.88 8.21 -1.96
N TYR A 70 -7.70 8.83 -2.83
CA TYR A 70 -7.53 10.20 -3.32
C TYR A 70 -7.35 11.23 -2.20
N PHE A 71 -7.99 10.99 -1.04
CA PHE A 71 -7.86 11.87 0.12
C PHE A 71 -6.42 12.00 0.62
N GLN A 72 -5.59 10.98 0.41
CA GLN A 72 -4.18 10.98 0.80
C GLN A 72 -3.32 11.84 -0.14
N LEU A 73 -3.77 12.11 -1.37
CA LEU A 73 -3.00 12.83 -2.39
C LEU A 73 -3.26 14.35 -2.34
N ARG A 74 -4.46 14.77 -1.95
CA ARG A 74 -4.94 16.17 -2.02
C ARG A 74 -4.44 17.06 -0.87
N GLY A 75 -4.59 18.38 -1.02
CA GLY A 75 -4.33 19.38 0.04
C GLY A 75 -2.93 20.02 0.02
N SER A 76 -2.48 20.63 1.09
CA SER A 76 -1.09 21.11 1.26
C SER A 76 -0.17 19.98 1.74
N PRO A 77 1.17 20.17 1.79
CA PRO A 77 2.08 19.18 2.39
C PRO A 77 1.72 18.83 3.84
N LEU A 78 1.30 19.82 4.63
CA LEU A 78 0.81 19.59 5.99
C LEU A 78 -0.47 18.76 6.00
N ALA A 79 -1.42 19.03 5.09
CA ALA A 79 -2.61 18.20 4.96
C ALA A 79 -2.26 16.75 4.56
N GLY A 80 -1.29 16.56 3.65
CA GLY A 80 -0.77 15.25 3.28
C GLY A 80 -0.17 14.49 4.48
N LEU A 81 0.61 15.18 5.31
CA LEU A 81 1.16 14.63 6.56
C LEU A 81 0.04 14.19 7.51
N LEU A 82 -0.93 15.07 7.79
CA LEU A 82 -2.05 14.74 8.68
C LEU A 82 -2.88 13.58 8.14
N ASN A 83 -3.12 13.54 6.82
CA ASN A 83 -3.84 12.46 6.17
C ASN A 83 -3.08 11.13 6.29
N ALA A 84 -1.77 11.13 6.08
CA ALA A 84 -0.95 9.92 6.20
C ALA A 84 -0.98 9.32 7.62
N PHE A 85 -0.90 10.17 8.65
CA PHE A 85 -0.91 9.74 10.05
C PHE A 85 -2.29 9.26 10.54
N SER A 86 -3.35 9.61 9.84
CA SER A 86 -4.73 9.21 10.14
C SER A 86 -5.35 8.32 9.06
N ALA A 87 -4.54 7.83 8.11
CA ALA A 87 -5.02 7.12 6.94
C ALA A 87 -5.82 5.86 7.30
N PRO A 88 -5.41 5.00 8.26
CA PRO A 88 -6.18 3.82 8.63
C PRO A 88 -7.59 4.16 9.13
N GLU A 89 -7.71 5.17 10.01
CA GLU A 89 -8.99 5.61 10.55
C GLU A 89 -9.86 6.24 9.47
N GLN A 90 -9.28 7.13 8.66
CA GLN A 90 -10.00 7.75 7.54
C GLN A 90 -10.51 6.71 6.54
N LEU A 91 -9.73 5.68 6.25
CA LEU A 91 -10.10 4.61 5.34
C LEU A 91 -11.28 3.80 5.90
N TRP A 92 -11.30 3.56 7.22
CA TRP A 92 -12.42 2.89 7.89
C TRP A 92 -13.71 3.69 7.79
N PHE A 93 -13.69 4.98 8.12
CA PHE A 93 -14.87 5.84 8.02
C PHE A 93 -15.37 5.98 6.58
N ARG A 94 -14.44 6.18 5.62
CA ARG A 94 -14.78 6.29 4.20
C ARG A 94 -15.38 5.00 3.66
N TRP A 95 -14.80 3.85 4.03
CA TRP A 95 -15.34 2.55 3.64
C TRP A 95 -16.79 2.39 4.08
N ILE A 96 -17.09 2.69 5.35
CA ILE A 96 -18.46 2.59 5.89
C ILE A 96 -19.41 3.58 5.22
N ALA A 97 -18.95 4.80 4.95
CA ALA A 97 -19.77 5.80 4.26
C ALA A 97 -20.15 5.38 2.83
N GLU A 98 -19.25 4.67 2.13
CA GLU A 98 -19.45 4.26 0.74
C GLU A 98 -20.12 2.89 0.57
N HIS A 99 -19.78 1.92 1.42
CA HIS A 99 -20.18 0.52 1.27
C HIS A 99 -21.08 0.01 2.42
N GLY A 100 -21.24 0.79 3.49
CA GLY A 100 -21.89 0.36 4.72
C GLY A 100 -21.00 -0.52 5.60
N MET A 101 -21.57 -0.97 6.72
CA MET A 101 -20.89 -1.86 7.67
C MET A 101 -21.55 -3.25 7.63
N ASP A 102 -20.87 -4.21 7.00
CA ASP A 102 -21.30 -5.60 7.02
C ASP A 102 -20.83 -6.34 8.28
N GLY A 103 -21.41 -7.53 8.54
CA GLY A 103 -21.07 -8.33 9.72
C GLY A 103 -19.62 -8.81 9.73
N ALA A 104 -18.96 -8.94 8.57
CA ALA A 104 -17.57 -9.34 8.49
C ALA A 104 -16.63 -8.21 8.94
N LEU A 105 -16.86 -6.98 8.46
CA LEU A 105 -16.13 -5.78 8.85
C LEU A 105 -16.35 -5.46 10.33
N LEU A 106 -17.58 -5.55 10.83
CA LEU A 106 -17.89 -5.34 12.25
C LEU A 106 -17.12 -6.32 13.13
N ARG A 107 -17.23 -7.64 12.86
CA ARG A 107 -16.48 -8.66 13.61
C ARG A 107 -14.97 -8.42 13.55
N GLY A 108 -14.42 -8.14 12.37
CA GLY A 108 -12.99 -7.86 12.22
C GLY A 108 -12.55 -6.63 13.01
N THR A 109 -13.36 -5.56 13.01
CA THR A 109 -13.10 -4.33 13.76
C THR A 109 -13.11 -4.60 15.27
N LEU A 110 -14.12 -5.34 15.76
CA LEU A 110 -14.21 -5.71 17.18
C LEU A 110 -13.04 -6.59 17.63
N ILE A 111 -12.62 -7.56 16.81
CA ILE A 111 -11.45 -8.40 17.10
C ILE A 111 -10.18 -7.55 17.20
N ARG A 112 -9.92 -6.67 16.21
CA ARG A 112 -8.75 -5.77 16.23
C ARG A 112 -8.76 -4.84 17.44
N LEU A 113 -9.91 -4.26 17.76
CA LEU A 113 -10.08 -3.40 18.94
C LEU A 113 -9.80 -4.18 20.23
N ALA A 114 -10.38 -5.37 20.38
CA ALA A 114 -10.15 -6.22 21.54
C ALA A 114 -8.67 -6.60 21.70
N LEU A 115 -7.97 -6.90 20.60
CA LEU A 115 -6.53 -7.17 20.62
C LEU A 115 -5.72 -5.96 21.09
N ILE A 116 -6.01 -4.77 20.57
CA ILE A 116 -5.32 -3.54 21.00
C ILE A 116 -5.58 -3.25 22.47
N LEU A 117 -6.83 -3.36 22.93
CA LEU A 117 -7.19 -3.15 24.34
C LEU A 117 -6.51 -4.18 25.25
N ALA A 118 -6.43 -5.44 24.82
CA ALA A 118 -5.72 -6.48 25.55
C ALA A 118 -4.22 -6.19 25.64
N LEU A 119 -3.60 -5.70 24.56
CA LEU A 119 -2.18 -5.29 24.57
C LEU A 119 -1.94 -4.07 25.47
N ILE A 120 -2.83 -3.08 25.46
CA ILE A 120 -2.77 -1.92 26.36
C ILE A 120 -2.89 -2.38 27.82
N ALA A 121 -3.85 -3.25 28.13
CA ALA A 121 -4.05 -3.77 29.48
C ALA A 121 -2.84 -4.59 29.96
N ALA A 122 -2.25 -5.41 29.09
CA ALA A 122 -1.11 -6.25 29.43
C ALA A 122 0.21 -5.46 29.57
N ALA A 123 0.46 -4.49 28.70
CA ALA A 123 1.72 -3.75 28.67
C ALA A 123 1.67 -2.41 29.44
N GLY A 124 0.49 -1.93 29.83
CA GLY A 124 0.28 -0.66 30.51
C GLY A 124 0.86 0.52 29.72
N THR A 125 1.57 1.42 30.40
CA THR A 125 2.21 2.58 29.76
C THR A 125 3.35 2.20 28.81
N SER A 126 3.96 1.01 28.97
CA SER A 126 4.99 0.51 28.05
C SER A 126 4.45 0.31 26.63
N PHE A 127 3.14 0.09 26.49
CA PHE A 127 2.48 0.06 25.18
C PHE A 127 2.76 1.34 24.38
N LEU A 128 2.72 2.52 25.01
CA LEU A 128 2.91 3.80 24.32
C LEU A 128 4.32 3.95 23.74
N TRP A 129 5.33 3.44 24.43
CA TRP A 129 6.72 3.47 23.96
C TRP A 129 6.96 2.64 22.71
N TYR A 130 6.15 1.60 22.49
CA TYR A 130 6.13 0.83 21.26
C TYR A 130 5.21 1.45 20.21
N TRP A 131 3.99 1.80 20.62
CA TRP A 131 2.91 2.22 19.74
C TRP A 131 3.19 3.56 19.06
N VAL A 132 3.72 4.55 19.78
CA VAL A 132 3.99 5.88 19.22
C VAL A 132 5.05 5.80 18.11
N PRO A 133 6.25 5.19 18.32
CA PRO A 133 7.21 5.02 17.23
C PRO A 133 6.68 4.22 16.05
N ALA A 134 5.90 3.15 16.31
CA ALA A 134 5.28 2.37 15.24
C ALA A 134 4.31 3.23 14.41
N ARG A 135 3.48 4.06 15.06
CA ARG A 135 2.57 5.00 14.38
C ARG A 135 3.30 6.07 13.59
N VAL A 136 4.40 6.60 14.11
CA VAL A 136 5.25 7.55 13.38
C VAL A 136 5.87 6.88 12.16
N ALA A 137 6.46 5.69 12.30
CA ALA A 137 7.04 4.96 11.19
C ALA A 137 6.00 4.63 10.11
N PHE A 138 4.80 4.21 10.53
CA PHE A 138 3.69 3.92 9.63
C PHE A 138 3.20 5.19 8.90
N GLY A 139 2.95 6.28 9.63
CA GLY A 139 2.50 7.55 9.06
C GLY A 139 3.51 8.15 8.08
N LEU A 140 4.80 8.07 8.39
CA LEU A 140 5.86 8.49 7.46
C LEU A 140 5.92 7.60 6.21
N SER A 141 5.74 6.29 6.38
CA SER A 141 5.70 5.36 5.25
C SER A 141 4.53 5.69 4.31
N TYR A 142 3.35 5.97 4.87
CA TYR A 142 2.17 6.42 4.10
C TYR A 142 2.39 7.76 3.42
N LEU A 143 3.01 8.73 4.12
CA LEU A 143 3.33 10.02 3.53
C LEU A 143 4.24 9.86 2.31
N ILE A 144 5.32 9.08 2.45
CA ILE A 144 6.24 8.82 1.35
C ILE A 144 5.46 8.15 0.22
N PHE A 145 4.80 7.04 0.50
CA PHE A 145 4.22 6.17 -0.51
C PHE A 145 3.03 6.78 -1.25
N PHE A 146 2.09 7.43 -0.56
CA PHE A 146 0.88 7.98 -1.17
C PHE A 146 0.96 9.46 -1.54
N TYR A 147 1.67 10.26 -0.75
CA TYR A 147 1.76 11.70 -1.04
C TYR A 147 2.99 12.02 -1.87
N CYS A 148 4.18 11.63 -1.42
CA CYS A 148 5.42 12.00 -2.09
C CYS A 148 5.61 11.26 -3.41
N LEU A 149 5.17 10.01 -3.58
CA LEU A 149 5.31 9.31 -4.87
C LEU A 149 4.24 9.71 -5.89
N HIS A 150 3.14 10.31 -5.47
CA HIS A 150 2.04 10.66 -6.39
C HIS A 150 1.87 12.14 -6.67
N ARG A 151 2.77 12.97 -6.14
CA ARG A 151 2.61 14.43 -6.23
C ARG A 151 3.90 15.20 -6.49
N ARG A 152 3.81 16.20 -7.37
CA ARG A 152 4.84 17.23 -7.60
C ARG A 152 4.16 18.60 -7.65
N GLY A 153 4.24 19.36 -6.55
CA GLY A 153 3.54 20.64 -6.44
C GLY A 153 2.02 20.48 -6.52
N LYS A 154 1.40 21.00 -7.59
CA LYS A 154 -0.05 20.83 -7.87
C LYS A 154 -0.36 19.66 -8.81
N ALA A 155 0.66 19.06 -9.43
CA ALA A 155 0.46 17.96 -10.37
C ALA A 155 0.38 16.62 -9.65
N PHE A 156 -0.62 15.82 -10.02
CA PHE A 156 -0.74 14.43 -9.63
C PHE A 156 -0.11 13.52 -10.69
N GLY A 157 0.46 12.39 -10.27
CA GLY A 157 1.07 11.42 -11.17
C GLY A 157 1.60 10.23 -10.40
N VAL A 158 2.53 9.47 -10.99
CA VAL A 158 3.36 8.50 -10.26
C VAL A 158 4.80 8.78 -10.63
N TYR A 159 5.60 9.01 -9.62
CA TYR A 159 6.96 9.43 -9.78
C TYR A 159 7.88 8.41 -9.14
N PRO A 160 8.96 7.99 -9.82
CA PRO A 160 9.97 7.16 -9.20
C PRO A 160 10.62 7.91 -8.03
N LEU A 161 10.97 7.17 -6.98
CA LEU A 161 11.83 7.67 -5.93
C LEU A 161 13.29 7.40 -6.31
N VAL A 162 14.11 8.46 -6.29
CA VAL A 162 15.55 8.32 -6.53
C VAL A 162 16.26 8.48 -5.20
N LEU A 163 16.87 7.39 -4.72
CA LEU A 163 17.70 7.38 -3.53
C LEU A 163 19.18 7.19 -3.90
N PRO A 164 20.13 7.84 -3.18
CA PRO A 164 21.53 7.48 -3.25
C PRO A 164 21.74 5.99 -2.98
N ARG A 165 22.69 5.36 -3.69
CA ARG A 165 22.94 3.90 -3.60
C ARG A 165 23.18 3.41 -2.17
N ALA A 166 23.91 4.17 -1.37
CA ALA A 166 24.18 3.86 0.03
C ALA A 166 22.89 3.83 0.86
N LEU A 167 22.04 4.85 0.70
CA LEU A 167 20.75 4.93 1.39
C LEU A 167 19.79 3.83 0.94
N ALA A 168 19.74 3.51 -0.35
CA ALA A 168 18.95 2.39 -0.86
C ALA A 168 19.42 1.05 -0.27
N ARG A 169 20.73 0.84 -0.09
CA ARG A 169 21.26 -0.38 0.54
C ARG A 169 20.86 -0.47 2.01
N ILE A 170 21.00 0.61 2.77
CA ILE A 170 20.57 0.69 4.17
C ILE A 170 19.06 0.42 4.25
N ALA A 171 18.27 1.03 3.37
CA ALA A 171 16.83 0.83 3.36
C ALA A 171 16.45 -0.63 3.10
N ARG A 172 17.11 -1.31 2.15
CA ARG A 172 16.83 -2.73 1.87
C ARG A 172 17.17 -3.63 3.06
N LEU A 173 18.18 -3.28 3.86
CA LEU A 173 18.52 -4.00 5.08
C LEU A 173 17.44 -3.83 6.16
N LEU A 174 16.95 -2.60 6.34
CA LEU A 174 16.01 -2.26 7.42
C LEU A 174 14.56 -2.66 7.12
N TRP A 175 14.10 -2.46 5.88
CA TRP A 175 12.71 -2.68 5.47
C TRP A 175 12.51 -3.86 4.51
N GLY A 176 13.60 -4.50 4.10
CA GLY A 176 13.59 -5.56 3.11
C GLY A 176 13.63 -5.04 1.67
N ARG A 177 14.23 -5.85 0.78
CA ARG A 177 14.31 -5.61 -0.67
C ARG A 177 12.99 -5.16 -1.31
N ASP A 178 11.94 -5.97 -1.28
CA ASP A 178 10.70 -5.76 -2.04
C ASP A 178 9.96 -4.49 -1.64
N VAL A 179 9.87 -4.14 -0.35
CA VAL A 179 9.26 -2.87 0.10
C VAL A 179 10.01 -1.69 -0.52
N VAL A 180 11.35 -1.75 -0.51
CA VAL A 180 12.19 -0.71 -1.10
C VAL A 180 12.06 -0.69 -2.62
N GLU A 181 12.05 -1.84 -3.29
CA GLU A 181 11.90 -1.90 -4.75
C GLU A 181 10.52 -1.40 -5.21
N ALA A 182 9.44 -1.76 -4.50
CA ALA A 182 8.10 -1.22 -4.72
C ALA A 182 8.08 0.31 -4.60
N THR A 183 8.75 0.85 -3.58
CA THR A 183 8.83 2.30 -3.35
C THR A 183 9.68 3.01 -4.43
N LEU A 184 10.85 2.47 -4.77
CA LEU A 184 11.76 3.06 -5.76
C LEU A 184 11.19 3.00 -7.19
N HIS A 185 10.51 1.91 -7.52
CA HIS A 185 9.99 1.62 -8.85
C HIS A 185 8.46 1.68 -8.91
N HIS A 186 7.85 2.52 -8.07
CA HIS A 186 6.39 2.63 -7.96
C HIS A 186 5.71 3.03 -9.27
N ASP A 187 6.39 3.81 -10.11
CA ASP A 187 5.92 4.18 -11.45
C ASP A 187 5.83 2.98 -12.41
N VAL A 188 6.74 2.01 -12.27
CA VAL A 188 6.72 0.73 -13.00
C VAL A 188 5.60 -0.14 -12.44
N HIS A 189 5.47 -0.18 -11.11
CA HIS A 189 4.41 -0.92 -10.42
C HIS A 189 3.02 -0.47 -10.89
N HIS A 190 2.75 0.82 -10.93
CA HIS A 190 1.48 1.33 -11.44
C HIS A 190 1.24 1.01 -12.92
N ALA A 191 2.29 0.93 -13.73
CA ALA A 191 2.15 0.53 -15.14
C ALA A 191 1.86 -0.97 -15.30
N GLN A 192 2.46 -1.81 -14.45
CA GLN A 192 2.38 -3.26 -14.52
C GLN A 192 2.26 -3.86 -13.10
N PRO A 193 1.08 -3.75 -12.46
CA PRO A 193 0.90 -4.10 -11.04
C PRO A 193 1.12 -5.58 -10.74
N ARG A 194 1.04 -6.45 -11.76
CA ARG A 194 1.24 -7.90 -11.62
C ARG A 194 2.71 -8.32 -11.53
N ILE A 195 3.65 -7.40 -11.73
CA ILE A 195 5.07 -7.71 -11.58
C ILE A 195 5.42 -7.58 -10.10
N ALA A 196 5.90 -8.69 -9.53
CA ALA A 196 6.35 -8.71 -8.14
C ALA A 196 7.45 -7.67 -7.92
N ALA A 197 7.40 -7.00 -6.76
CA ALA A 197 8.19 -5.83 -6.44
C ALA A 197 9.70 -6.01 -6.68
N ARG A 198 10.24 -7.19 -6.34
CA ARG A 198 11.66 -7.53 -6.54
C ARG A 198 12.14 -7.49 -8.00
N HIS A 199 11.23 -7.57 -8.97
CA HIS A 199 11.51 -7.56 -10.41
C HIS A 199 11.16 -6.21 -11.09
N LEU A 200 10.66 -5.22 -10.35
CA LEU A 200 10.25 -3.94 -10.94
C LEU A 200 11.42 -3.16 -11.56
N ALA A 201 12.62 -3.26 -10.99
CA ALA A 201 13.80 -2.64 -11.56
C ALA A 201 14.12 -3.20 -12.96
N GLU A 202 14.04 -4.53 -13.10
CA GLU A 202 14.31 -5.26 -14.36
C GLU A 202 13.24 -4.98 -15.42
N ALA A 203 11.99 -4.77 -15.01
CA ALA A 203 10.87 -4.51 -15.92
C ALA A 203 10.82 -3.08 -16.49
N ARG A 204 11.63 -2.15 -15.96
CA ARG A 204 11.59 -0.73 -16.34
C ARG A 204 11.79 -0.47 -17.85
N PRO A 205 12.74 -1.12 -18.57
CA PRO A 205 12.91 -0.91 -20.00
C PRO A 205 11.64 -1.25 -20.79
N THR A 206 11.01 -2.40 -20.49
CA THR A 206 9.77 -2.87 -21.12
C THR A 206 8.60 -1.90 -20.94
N VAL A 207 8.46 -1.34 -19.73
CA VAL A 207 7.42 -0.33 -19.44
C VAL A 207 7.67 0.96 -20.21
N ARG A 208 8.92 1.41 -20.34
CA ARG A 208 9.27 2.62 -21.10
C ARG A 208 8.95 2.46 -22.59
N GLU A 209 9.35 1.33 -23.18
CA GLU A 209 9.07 1.02 -24.57
C GLU A 209 7.56 1.01 -24.85
N SER A 210 6.78 0.34 -23.99
CA SER A 210 5.32 0.28 -24.12
C SER A 210 4.65 1.66 -24.08
N ARG A 211 5.13 2.57 -23.20
CA ARG A 211 4.64 3.96 -23.15
C ARG A 211 5.02 4.76 -24.38
N GLN A 212 6.23 4.59 -24.91
CA GLN A 212 6.69 5.26 -26.12
C GLN A 212 5.90 4.82 -27.35
N VAL A 213 5.65 3.51 -27.49
CA VAL A 213 4.79 2.97 -28.57
C VAL A 213 3.37 3.53 -28.48
N ALA A 214 2.80 3.64 -27.28
CA ALA A 214 1.49 4.24 -27.08
C ALA A 214 1.46 5.73 -27.46
N ALA A 215 2.48 6.50 -27.08
CA ALA A 215 2.59 7.92 -27.42
C ALA A 215 2.70 8.15 -28.95
N ASN A 216 3.46 7.30 -29.66
CA ASN A 216 3.63 7.40 -31.12
C ASN A 216 2.39 7.02 -31.93
N ARG A 217 1.39 6.35 -31.33
CA ARG A 217 0.14 5.97 -31.99
C ARG A 217 -0.95 7.03 -31.89
N LEU A 218 -0.76 8.06 -31.07
CA LEU A 218 -1.71 9.16 -31.01
C LEU A 218 -1.54 10.01 -32.28
N PRO A 219 -2.62 10.24 -33.06
CA PRO A 219 -2.53 11.05 -34.28
C PRO A 219 -2.01 12.44 -33.92
N THR A 220 -0.95 12.87 -34.62
CA THR A 220 -0.49 14.25 -34.58
C THR A 220 -1.54 15.08 -35.30
N GLY A 221 -2.46 15.66 -34.53
CA GLY A 221 -3.44 16.62 -35.00
C GLY A 221 -2.81 17.96 -35.36
#